data_AF-A0A521SCE8-F1
#
_entry.id   AF-A0A521SCE8-F1
#
_cell.length_a   1.000
_cell.length_b   1.000
_cell.length_c   1.000
_cell.angle_alpha   90.00
_cell.angle_beta   90.00
_cell.angle_gamma   90.00
#
_symmetry.space_group_name_H-M   'P 1'
#
loop_
_entity.id
_entity.type
_entity.pdbx_description
1 polymer ?
#
loop_
_entity_poly.entity_id
_entity_poly.type
_entity_poly.pdbx_seq_one_letter_code
_entity_poly.pdbx_strand_id
1 'polypeptide(L)'
;MPLSFLAKSAGSPSKTFRVCGLAFLLGLAFARYPVALAVGIGVCAAAVLRLPSARRVLVIAAIVFVVGALRPRGPTIALPTESFAGLRAASVRAVRRAAPGPEGTLLLGMSVGDTTGMPRWLTLRFRRTGTSHLLAVSGANVTIAAGTLVSLLFALRLRRRAVAIGAAGAVCAFALFAGAEPPVVRAAFMALLVLAARELGRKPDSANLLIAAACIMLALDPAALTSVSFALSFTATGGLLWLTPPIAARLETMHFIRRAPEFLRGTAADGLAAQLATLPVALGTFGTFSAVSPLANILAAPFVPLLTIGGGALLAAAGILPDLGRAVGLALAVPVRFLLVLLAWCDAVPGAFLAGGAMPLPLAVSWYVFLAILIVRARDLSDDGKARMLLATNSS
;
A
#
# COMPACT_ATOMS: atom_id res chain seq x y z
N MET A 1 0.67 1.57 15.10
CA MET A 1 0.18 0.20 14.89
C MET A 1 0.56 -0.23 13.47
N PRO A 2 1.41 -1.25 13.29
CA PRO A 2 1.72 -1.79 11.96
C PRO A 2 0.45 -2.38 11.31
N LEU A 3 0.38 -2.39 9.97
CA LEU A 3 -0.73 -2.95 9.18
C LEU A 3 -1.06 -4.41 9.56
N SER A 4 -0.09 -5.14 10.10
CA SER A 4 -0.26 -6.48 10.68
C SER A 4 -1.31 -6.54 11.81
N PHE A 5 -1.56 -5.44 12.52
CA PHE A 5 -2.54 -5.37 13.60
C PHE A 5 -3.99 -5.24 13.09
N LEU A 6 -4.20 -4.56 11.96
CA LEU A 6 -5.49 -4.55 11.26
C LEU A 6 -5.73 -5.86 10.49
N ALA A 7 -4.66 -6.52 10.04
CA ALA A 7 -4.74 -7.83 9.39
C ALA A 7 -5.06 -8.97 10.38
N LYS A 8 -4.51 -8.93 11.62
CA LYS A 8 -4.78 -9.96 12.65
C LYS A 8 -6.24 -10.03 13.09
N SER A 9 -7.04 -8.96 12.95
CA SER A 9 -8.45 -8.98 13.32
C SER A 9 -9.40 -9.49 12.22
N ALA A 10 -8.93 -9.76 11.00
CA ALA A 10 -9.78 -10.16 9.87
C ALA A 10 -10.02 -11.69 9.85
N GLY A 11 -11.27 -12.11 9.61
CA GLY A 11 -11.58 -13.53 9.41
C GLY A 11 -10.83 -14.09 8.18
N SER A 12 -10.49 -15.37 8.20
CA SER A 12 -9.78 -16.02 7.09
C SER A 12 -10.68 -16.07 5.84
N PRO A 13 -10.24 -15.57 4.67
CA PRO A 13 -11.03 -15.65 3.44
C PRO A 13 -11.18 -17.11 2.95
N SER A 14 -12.36 -17.44 2.40
CA SER A 14 -12.66 -18.79 1.87
C SER A 14 -11.72 -19.18 0.72
N LYS A 15 -11.47 -20.50 0.52
CA LYS A 15 -10.55 -21.03 -0.52
C LYS A 15 -10.87 -20.45 -1.92
N THR A 16 -12.14 -20.40 -2.30
CA THR A 16 -12.61 -19.83 -3.57
C THR A 16 -12.24 -18.35 -3.71
N PHE A 17 -12.40 -17.55 -2.64
CA PHE A 17 -12.13 -16.10 -2.70
C PHE A 17 -10.64 -15.78 -2.89
N ARG A 18 -9.74 -16.64 -2.40
CA ARG A 18 -8.28 -16.47 -2.57
C ARG A 18 -7.84 -16.72 -4.01
N VAL A 19 -8.38 -17.76 -4.65
CA VAL A 19 -8.14 -18.04 -6.07
C VAL A 19 -8.68 -16.91 -6.94
N CYS A 20 -9.88 -16.40 -6.61
CA CYS A 20 -10.47 -15.23 -7.29
C CYS A 20 -9.63 -13.95 -7.09
N GLY A 21 -9.15 -13.71 -5.87
CA GLY A 21 -8.34 -12.54 -5.54
C GLY A 21 -6.98 -12.54 -6.25
N LEU A 22 -6.37 -13.71 -6.40
CA LEU A 22 -5.10 -13.83 -7.10
C LEU A 22 -5.25 -13.80 -8.63
N ALA A 23 -6.33 -14.37 -9.17
CA ALA A 23 -6.73 -14.14 -10.55
C ALA A 23 -7.02 -12.66 -10.85
N PHE A 24 -7.64 -11.96 -9.88
CA PHE A 24 -7.85 -10.52 -9.95
C PHE A 24 -6.51 -9.76 -9.94
N LEU A 25 -5.55 -10.14 -9.08
CA LEU A 25 -4.19 -9.56 -9.13
C LEU A 25 -3.48 -9.82 -10.45
N LEU A 26 -3.60 -11.03 -11.00
CA LEU A 26 -3.10 -11.38 -12.33
C LEU A 26 -3.70 -10.48 -13.40
N GLY A 27 -5.03 -10.31 -13.39
CA GLY A 27 -5.73 -9.41 -14.30
C GLY A 27 -5.26 -7.96 -14.18
N LEU A 28 -5.05 -7.45 -12.96
CA LEU A 28 -4.55 -6.10 -12.71
C LEU A 28 -3.09 -5.93 -13.13
N ALA A 29 -2.22 -6.91 -12.85
CA ALA A 29 -0.80 -6.86 -13.18
C ALA A 29 -0.55 -6.79 -14.68
N PHE A 30 -1.46 -7.33 -15.49
CA PHE A 30 -1.33 -7.42 -16.94
C PHE A 30 -2.40 -6.66 -17.72
N ALA A 31 -3.16 -5.77 -17.07
CA ALA A 31 -4.22 -5.03 -17.74
C ALA A 31 -3.72 -4.10 -18.87
N ARG A 32 -2.40 -3.89 -18.97
CA ARG A 32 -1.72 -3.20 -20.07
C ARG A 32 -1.60 -4.05 -21.36
N TYR A 33 -1.85 -5.36 -21.28
CA TYR A 33 -1.81 -6.29 -22.41
C TYR A 33 -3.23 -6.75 -22.77
N PRO A 34 -3.76 -6.47 -23.97
CA PRO A 34 -5.16 -6.72 -24.33
C PRO A 34 -5.57 -8.20 -24.24
N VAL A 35 -4.62 -9.11 -24.43
CA VAL A 35 -4.85 -10.58 -24.32
C VAL A 35 -4.94 -11.01 -22.85
N ALA A 36 -4.15 -10.42 -21.95
CA ALA A 36 -4.17 -10.77 -20.53
C ALA A 36 -5.38 -10.17 -19.80
N LEU A 37 -5.90 -9.04 -20.31
CA LEU A 37 -7.19 -8.50 -19.93
C LEU A 37 -8.32 -9.49 -20.24
N ALA A 38 -8.35 -10.08 -21.44
CA ALA A 38 -9.35 -11.09 -21.82
C ALA A 38 -9.29 -12.36 -20.96
N VAL A 39 -8.08 -12.81 -20.60
CA VAL A 39 -7.87 -13.93 -19.68
C VAL A 39 -8.30 -13.56 -18.25
N GLY A 40 -7.99 -12.36 -17.77
CA GLY A 40 -8.46 -11.84 -16.48
C GLY A 40 -9.98 -11.76 -16.41
N ILE A 41 -10.64 -11.30 -17.48
CA ILE A 41 -12.11 -11.29 -17.64
C ILE A 41 -12.66 -12.71 -17.57
N GLY A 42 -12.06 -13.66 -18.30
CA GLY A 42 -12.49 -15.06 -18.31
C GLY A 42 -12.36 -15.75 -16.95
N VAL A 43 -11.25 -15.52 -16.24
CA VAL A 43 -11.03 -16.11 -14.91
C VAL A 43 -11.90 -15.45 -13.85
N CYS A 44 -12.11 -14.12 -13.89
CA CYS A 44 -13.06 -13.43 -13.03
C CYS A 44 -14.50 -13.87 -13.29
N ALA A 45 -14.91 -14.04 -14.56
CA ALA A 45 -16.24 -14.53 -14.92
C ALA A 45 -16.46 -15.98 -14.43
N ALA A 46 -15.49 -16.88 -14.63
CA ALA A 46 -15.57 -18.27 -14.16
C ALA A 46 -15.56 -18.39 -12.62
N ALA A 47 -14.82 -17.51 -11.94
CA ALA A 47 -14.80 -17.36 -10.49
C ALA A 47 -16.15 -16.86 -9.93
N VAL A 48 -16.76 -15.90 -10.62
CA VAL A 48 -18.07 -15.31 -10.28
C VAL A 48 -19.20 -16.33 -10.43
N LEU A 49 -19.15 -17.18 -11.46
CA LEU A 49 -20.16 -18.21 -11.74
C LEU A 49 -20.18 -19.38 -10.72
N ARG A 50 -19.20 -19.47 -9.81
CA ARG A 50 -19.10 -20.53 -8.80
C ARG A 50 -19.37 -20.07 -7.36
N LEU A 51 -19.89 -18.85 -7.16
CA LEU A 51 -20.12 -18.29 -5.81
C LEU A 51 -21.62 -18.28 -5.45
N PRO A 52 -22.00 -18.69 -4.22
CA PRO A 52 -23.39 -18.58 -3.76
C PRO A 52 -23.85 -17.11 -3.68
N SER A 53 -25.17 -16.94 -3.79
CA SER A 53 -25.97 -15.72 -4.06
C SER A 53 -25.72 -14.46 -3.19
N ALA A 54 -24.86 -14.54 -2.18
CA ALA A 54 -24.47 -13.44 -1.29
C ALA A 54 -23.32 -12.55 -1.81
N ARG A 55 -22.81 -12.78 -3.04
CA ARG A 55 -21.65 -12.05 -3.61
C ARG A 55 -21.96 -11.26 -4.88
N ARG A 56 -23.10 -10.57 -4.91
CA ARG A 56 -23.52 -9.64 -6.00
C ARG A 56 -22.51 -8.51 -6.27
N VAL A 57 -21.69 -8.15 -5.27
CA VAL A 57 -20.61 -7.15 -5.40
C VAL A 57 -19.54 -7.57 -6.41
N LEU A 58 -19.25 -8.87 -6.54
CA LEU A 58 -18.24 -9.39 -7.48
C LEU A 58 -18.74 -9.43 -8.93
N VAL A 59 -20.06 -9.57 -9.12
CA VAL A 59 -20.71 -9.47 -10.44
C VAL A 59 -20.70 -8.02 -10.92
N ILE A 60 -21.05 -7.08 -10.03
CA ILE A 60 -21.01 -5.63 -10.33
C ILE A 60 -19.57 -5.18 -10.60
N ALA A 61 -18.60 -5.68 -9.82
CA ALA A 61 -17.17 -5.49 -10.05
C ALA A 61 -16.73 -5.92 -11.45
N ALA A 62 -17.14 -7.12 -11.88
CA ALA A 62 -16.80 -7.67 -13.18
C ALA A 62 -17.48 -6.90 -14.32
N ILE A 63 -18.73 -6.47 -14.15
CA ILE A 63 -19.45 -5.65 -15.12
C ILE A 63 -18.79 -4.27 -15.26
N VAL A 64 -18.47 -3.61 -14.14
CA VAL A 64 -17.74 -2.33 -14.12
C VAL A 64 -16.37 -2.47 -14.77
N PHE A 65 -15.65 -3.57 -14.49
CA PHE A 65 -14.35 -3.88 -15.09
C PHE A 65 -14.44 -4.05 -16.62
N VAL A 66 -15.44 -4.79 -17.12
CA VAL A 66 -15.67 -4.99 -18.56
C VAL A 66 -16.09 -3.70 -19.25
N VAL A 67 -16.98 -2.91 -18.65
CA VAL A 67 -17.43 -1.61 -19.21
C VAL A 67 -16.29 -0.58 -19.19
N GLY A 68 -15.46 -0.59 -18.15
CA GLY A 68 -14.32 0.30 -18.03
C GLY A 68 -13.20 0.00 -19.03
N ALA A 69 -12.90 -1.28 -19.25
CA ALA A 69 -11.84 -1.68 -20.17
C ALA A 69 -12.16 -1.39 -21.66
N LEU A 70 -13.42 -1.10 -22.00
CA LEU A 70 -13.87 -0.78 -23.36
C LEU A 70 -13.86 0.72 -23.70
N ARG A 71 -13.53 1.62 -22.75
CA ARG A 71 -13.49 3.08 -23.01
C ARG A 71 -12.06 3.61 -23.02
N PRO A 72 -11.58 4.23 -24.12
CA PRO A 72 -10.30 4.92 -24.13
C PRO A 72 -10.39 6.38 -23.66
N ARG A 73 -9.35 6.76 -22.91
CA ARG A 73 -8.73 8.09 -22.70
C ARG A 73 -9.48 9.17 -21.91
N GLY A 74 -8.97 9.38 -20.69
CA GLY A 74 -9.02 10.63 -19.92
C GLY A 74 -8.79 10.34 -18.43
N PRO A 75 -7.76 10.89 -17.77
CA PRO A 75 -7.65 10.80 -16.33
C PRO A 75 -8.53 11.91 -15.74
N THR A 76 -9.69 11.57 -15.22
CA THR A 76 -10.49 12.53 -14.45
C THR A 76 -11.20 11.83 -13.30
N ILE A 77 -10.43 11.28 -12.37
CA ILE A 77 -10.74 11.62 -10.99
C ILE A 77 -10.39 13.11 -10.82
N ALA A 78 -11.24 13.97 -11.37
CA ALA A 78 -11.27 15.39 -11.05
C ALA A 78 -11.97 15.51 -9.69
N LEU A 79 -11.35 14.93 -8.66
CA LEU A 79 -11.67 15.35 -7.31
C LEU A 79 -11.41 16.86 -7.24
N PRO A 80 -12.21 17.64 -6.49
CA PRO A 80 -12.07 19.09 -6.39
C PRO A 80 -10.79 19.46 -5.62
N THR A 81 -9.64 19.11 -6.19
CA THR A 81 -8.30 19.46 -5.73
C THR A 81 -8.03 20.94 -5.93
N GLU A 82 -8.71 21.57 -6.89
CA GLU A 82 -8.77 23.03 -7.13
C GLU A 82 -8.98 23.80 -5.80
N SER A 83 -9.96 23.37 -4.99
CA SER A 83 -10.29 24.02 -3.71
C SER A 83 -9.15 23.95 -2.68
N PHE A 84 -8.27 22.95 -2.80
CA PHE A 84 -7.09 22.80 -1.94
C PHE A 84 -5.78 23.22 -2.62
N ALA A 85 -5.80 23.56 -3.91
CA ALA A 85 -4.60 23.84 -4.68
C ALA A 85 -3.85 25.06 -4.15
N GLY A 86 -4.57 26.12 -3.79
CA GLY A 86 -4.02 27.33 -3.19
C GLY A 86 -3.36 27.06 -1.83
N LEU A 87 -4.07 26.35 -0.94
CA LEU A 87 -3.55 25.97 0.37
C LEU A 87 -2.35 25.05 0.26
N ARG A 88 -2.42 24.03 -0.60
CA ARG A 88 -1.32 23.09 -0.88
C ARG A 88 -0.09 23.84 -1.38
N ALA A 89 -0.25 24.75 -2.35
CA ALA A 89 0.85 25.54 -2.88
C ALA A 89 1.46 26.45 -1.80
N ALA A 90 0.64 27.04 -0.94
CA ALA A 90 1.11 27.84 0.19
C ALA A 90 1.91 27.01 1.20
N SER A 91 1.38 25.85 1.62
CA SER A 91 2.07 24.92 2.53
C SER A 91 3.38 24.42 1.92
N VAL A 92 3.40 24.03 0.64
CA VAL A 92 4.62 23.62 -0.06
C VAL A 92 5.68 24.72 -0.02
N ARG A 93 5.31 25.97 -0.34
CA ARG A 93 6.24 27.11 -0.28
C ARG A 93 6.75 27.35 1.14
N ALA A 94 5.88 27.25 2.14
CA ALA A 94 6.24 27.44 3.53
C ALA A 94 7.24 26.37 4.02
N VAL A 95 7.01 25.10 3.68
CA VAL A 95 7.93 23.99 4.00
C VAL A 95 9.28 24.17 3.31
N ARG A 96 9.32 24.59 2.05
CA ARG A 96 10.60 24.85 1.34
C ARG A 96 11.44 25.94 2.00
N ARG A 97 10.79 26.94 2.60
CA ARG A 97 11.47 27.99 3.39
C ARG A 97 11.93 27.46 4.74
N ALA A 98 11.11 26.66 5.41
CA ALA A 98 11.37 26.11 6.73
C ALA A 98 12.46 25.02 6.75
N ALA A 99 12.53 24.19 5.72
CA ALA A 99 13.48 23.11 5.55
C ALA A 99 14.12 23.18 4.15
N PRO A 100 15.14 24.02 3.94
CA PRO A 100 15.81 24.12 2.64
C PRO A 100 16.64 22.86 2.35
N GLY A 101 16.81 22.56 1.06
CA GLY A 101 17.68 21.47 0.59
C GLY A 101 16.96 20.13 0.32
N PRO A 102 17.73 19.05 0.09
CA PRO A 102 17.20 17.72 -0.23
C PRO A 102 16.22 17.19 0.83
N GLU A 103 16.42 17.52 2.10
CA GLU A 103 15.62 17.08 3.22
C GLU A 103 14.18 17.59 3.13
N GLY A 104 14.01 18.89 2.83
CA GLY A 104 12.69 19.48 2.60
C GLY A 104 11.98 18.89 1.39
N THR A 105 12.70 18.62 0.30
CA THR A 105 12.10 17.98 -0.88
C THR A 105 11.65 16.54 -0.59
N LEU A 106 12.38 15.81 0.26
CA LEU A 106 11.95 14.47 0.68
C LEU A 106 10.73 14.53 1.61
N LEU A 107 10.72 15.45 2.59
CA LEU A 107 9.58 15.65 3.48
C LEU A 107 8.30 15.98 2.70
N LEU A 108 8.42 16.83 1.67
CA LEU A 108 7.32 17.17 0.77
C LEU A 108 6.86 15.97 -0.07
N GLY A 109 7.78 15.19 -0.63
CA GLY A 109 7.46 13.96 -1.34
C GLY A 109 6.70 12.96 -0.47
N MET A 110 7.21 12.71 0.75
CA MET A 110 6.59 11.79 1.71
C MET A 110 5.21 12.25 2.19
N SER A 111 5.02 13.55 2.39
CA SER A 111 3.83 14.10 3.05
C SER A 111 2.70 14.46 2.08
N VAL A 112 3.03 15.07 0.94
CA VAL A 112 2.07 15.61 -0.04
C VAL A 112 2.33 15.17 -1.47
N GLY A 113 3.30 14.27 -1.69
CA GLY A 113 3.62 13.74 -3.01
C GLY A 113 4.32 14.74 -3.91
N ASP A 114 4.77 15.88 -3.37
CA ASP A 114 5.47 16.88 -4.16
C ASP A 114 6.96 16.53 -4.26
N THR A 115 7.34 15.95 -5.40
CA THR A 115 8.74 15.64 -5.75
C THR A 115 9.39 16.77 -6.57
N THR A 116 8.73 17.92 -6.73
CA THR A 116 9.26 19.05 -7.52
C THR A 116 10.55 19.57 -6.91
N GLY A 117 11.58 19.78 -7.74
CA GLY A 117 12.89 20.24 -7.27
C GLY A 117 13.70 19.18 -6.51
N MET A 118 13.25 17.92 -6.47
CA MET A 118 14.03 16.82 -5.91
C MET A 118 15.27 16.56 -6.79
N PRO A 119 16.49 16.54 -6.22
CA PRO A 119 17.69 16.26 -6.98
C PRO A 119 17.66 14.87 -7.63
N ARG A 120 18.13 14.75 -8.88
CA ARG A 120 18.15 13.47 -9.61
C ARG A 120 18.90 12.35 -8.86
N TRP A 121 20.00 12.68 -8.19
CA TRP A 121 20.77 11.71 -7.40
C TRP A 121 19.92 11.11 -6.26
N LEU A 122 19.00 11.89 -5.69
CA LEU A 122 18.13 11.44 -4.62
C LEU A 122 17.10 10.46 -5.17
N THR A 123 16.40 10.82 -6.26
CA THR A 123 15.45 9.94 -6.93
C THR A 123 16.10 8.63 -7.39
N LEU A 124 17.33 8.69 -7.92
CA LEU A 124 18.10 7.52 -8.32
C LEU A 124 18.45 6.62 -7.15
N ARG A 125 18.87 7.18 -6.01
CA ARG A 125 19.18 6.40 -4.80
C ARG A 125 17.96 5.61 -4.33
N PHE A 126 16.80 6.25 -4.20
CA PHE A 126 15.56 5.58 -3.82
C PHE A 126 15.14 4.50 -4.81
N ARG A 127 15.37 4.70 -6.12
CA ARG A 127 15.15 3.67 -7.14
C ARG A 127 16.10 2.49 -6.97
N ARG A 128 17.39 2.73 -6.70
CA ARG A 128 18.40 1.69 -6.54
C ARG A 128 18.23 0.87 -5.26
N THR A 129 17.79 1.51 -4.17
CA THR A 129 17.46 0.85 -2.91
C THR A 129 16.06 0.24 -2.90
N GLY A 130 15.27 0.36 -3.98
CA GLY A 130 13.92 -0.17 -4.06
C GLY A 130 12.91 0.51 -3.12
N THR A 131 13.23 1.71 -2.64
CA THR A 131 12.42 2.49 -1.70
C THR A 131 11.67 3.65 -2.37
N SER A 132 11.58 3.69 -3.71
CA SER A 132 10.87 4.75 -4.45
C SER A 132 9.43 5.01 -4.01
N HIS A 133 8.74 4.01 -3.45
CA HIS A 133 7.39 4.18 -2.90
C HIS A 133 7.34 5.11 -1.67
N LEU A 134 8.49 5.41 -1.06
CA LEU A 134 8.63 6.41 0.00
C LEU A 134 8.71 7.84 -0.56
N LEU A 135 9.04 8.04 -1.84
CA LEU A 135 9.09 9.38 -2.44
C LEU A 135 7.72 10.01 -2.68
N ALA A 136 6.67 9.20 -2.62
CA ALA A 136 5.29 9.60 -2.84
C ALA A 136 4.43 9.26 -1.61
N VAL A 137 3.21 9.78 -1.57
CA VAL A 137 2.27 9.46 -0.49
C VAL A 137 1.78 8.03 -0.66
N SER A 138 2.21 7.16 0.26
CA SER A 138 1.81 5.76 0.25
C SER A 138 0.50 5.53 1.03
N GLY A 139 -0.09 4.35 0.87
CA GLY A 139 -1.24 3.93 1.70
C GLY A 139 -0.91 3.82 3.19
N ALA A 140 0.35 3.59 3.54
CA ALA A 140 0.81 3.60 4.93
C ALA A 140 0.70 5.02 5.51
N ASN A 141 1.01 6.06 4.74
CA ASN A 141 0.89 7.46 5.20
C ASN A 141 -0.58 7.79 5.52
N VAL A 142 -1.52 7.34 4.68
CA VAL A 142 -2.96 7.48 4.94
C VAL A 142 -3.38 6.74 6.21
N THR A 143 -2.91 5.51 6.40
CA THR A 143 -3.27 4.70 7.59
C THR A 143 -2.69 5.31 8.86
N ILE A 144 -1.46 5.82 8.82
CA ILE A 144 -0.82 6.51 9.93
C ILE A 144 -1.58 7.80 10.25
N ALA A 145 -1.87 8.64 9.24
CA ALA A 145 -2.63 9.88 9.43
C ALA A 145 -4.03 9.61 10.02
N ALA A 146 -4.78 8.67 9.44
CA ALA A 146 -6.09 8.27 9.93
C ALA A 146 -6.03 7.72 11.36
N GLY A 147 -5.06 6.85 11.66
CA GLY A 147 -4.86 6.28 12.99
C GLY A 147 -4.52 7.33 14.05
N THR A 148 -3.62 8.27 13.71
CA THR A 148 -3.26 9.39 14.59
C THR A 148 -4.46 10.27 14.90
N LEU A 149 -5.25 10.62 13.88
CA LEU A 149 -6.44 11.43 14.09
C LEU A 149 -7.50 10.70 14.92
N VAL A 150 -7.79 9.45 14.60
CA VAL A 150 -8.74 8.64 15.38
C VAL A 150 -8.31 8.58 16.84
N SER A 151 -7.00 8.38 17.09
CA SER A 151 -6.45 8.36 18.45
C SER A 151 -6.62 9.70 19.17
N LEU A 152 -6.40 10.82 18.47
CA LEU A 152 -6.61 12.16 19.00
C LEU A 152 -8.09 12.43 19.34
N LEU A 153 -9.00 12.09 18.43
CA LEU A 153 -10.45 12.25 18.64
C LEU A 153 -10.97 11.38 19.79
N PHE A 154 -10.41 10.18 19.97
CA PHE A 154 -10.69 9.34 21.14
C PHE A 154 -10.15 9.95 22.43
N ALA A 155 -8.94 10.52 22.42
CA ALA A 155 -8.37 11.20 23.60
C ALA A 155 -9.23 12.39 24.06
N LEU A 156 -9.91 13.07 23.12
CA LEU A 156 -10.86 14.15 23.39
C LEU A 156 -12.24 13.66 23.91
N ARG A 157 -12.40 12.36 24.21
CA ARG A 157 -13.64 11.74 24.72
C ARG A 157 -14.89 12.00 23.88
N LEU A 158 -14.72 12.20 22.57
CA LEU A 158 -15.84 12.43 21.65
C LEU A 158 -16.71 11.16 21.49
N ARG A 159 -18.00 11.35 21.21
CA ARG A 159 -18.94 10.23 20.93
C ARG A 159 -18.46 9.44 19.72
N ARG A 160 -18.61 8.11 19.75
CA ARG A 160 -18.15 7.18 18.69
C ARG A 160 -18.53 7.60 17.27
N ARG A 161 -19.76 8.09 17.06
CA ARG A 161 -20.22 8.60 15.75
C ARG A 161 -19.49 9.87 15.32
N ALA A 162 -19.20 10.80 16.23
CA ALA A 162 -18.43 12.00 15.92
C ALA A 162 -16.98 11.66 15.56
N VAL A 163 -16.37 10.68 16.25
CA VAL A 163 -15.04 10.14 15.89
C VAL A 163 -15.05 9.53 14.48
N ALA A 164 -16.08 8.73 14.16
CA ALA A 164 -16.20 8.11 12.83
C ALA A 164 -16.38 9.13 11.70
N ILE A 165 -17.25 10.12 11.89
CA ILE A 165 -17.48 11.20 10.92
C ILE A 165 -16.23 12.07 10.76
N GLY A 166 -15.60 12.47 11.87
CA GLY A 166 -14.36 13.25 11.85
C GLY A 166 -13.22 12.50 11.16
N ALA A 167 -13.06 11.21 11.44
CA ALA A 167 -12.08 10.36 10.77
C ALA A 167 -12.35 10.23 9.26
N ALA A 168 -13.61 10.03 8.86
CA ALA A 168 -13.99 9.96 7.45
C ALA A 168 -13.69 11.29 6.73
N GLY A 169 -14.10 12.42 7.31
CA GLY A 169 -13.86 13.76 6.77
C GLY A 169 -12.37 14.06 6.58
N ALA A 170 -11.54 13.70 7.57
CA ALA A 170 -10.11 13.95 7.46
C ALA A 170 -9.37 13.00 6.53
N VAL A 171 -9.79 11.74 6.41
CA VAL A 171 -9.25 10.82 5.38
C VAL A 171 -9.52 11.39 3.99
N CYS A 172 -10.75 11.88 3.75
CA CYS A 172 -11.09 12.54 2.50
C CYS A 172 -10.25 13.82 2.28
N ALA A 173 -10.17 14.69 3.29
CA ALA A 173 -9.38 15.92 3.22
C ALA A 173 -7.89 15.63 2.95
N PHE A 174 -7.31 14.62 3.61
CA PHE A 174 -5.94 14.19 3.37
C PHE A 174 -5.76 13.66 1.94
N ALA A 175 -6.67 12.81 1.47
CA ALA A 175 -6.58 12.25 0.12
C ALA A 175 -6.64 13.32 -0.97
N LEU A 176 -7.52 14.32 -0.79
CA LEU A 176 -7.62 15.50 -1.65
C LEU A 176 -6.35 16.35 -1.60
N PHE A 177 -5.86 16.63 -0.39
CA PHE A 177 -4.68 17.46 -0.18
C PHE A 177 -3.39 16.80 -0.71
N ALA A 178 -3.28 15.48 -0.60
CA ALA A 178 -2.16 14.68 -1.10
C ALA A 178 -2.15 14.52 -2.64
N GLY A 179 -3.14 15.06 -3.36
CA GLY A 179 -3.19 15.02 -4.82
C GLY A 179 -3.84 13.77 -5.42
N ALA A 180 -4.55 12.98 -4.61
CA ALA A 180 -5.38 11.86 -5.07
C ALA A 180 -4.69 10.80 -5.95
N GLU A 181 -3.41 10.49 -5.68
CA GLU A 181 -2.75 9.37 -6.37
C GLU A 181 -3.45 8.03 -6.09
N PRO A 182 -3.39 7.05 -7.02
CA PRO A 182 -4.07 5.75 -6.85
C PRO A 182 -3.80 5.03 -5.52
N PRO A 183 -2.56 5.01 -4.95
CA PRO A 183 -2.30 4.41 -3.64
C PRO A 183 -3.03 5.11 -2.48
N VAL A 184 -3.17 6.43 -2.56
CA VAL A 184 -3.84 7.28 -1.57
C VAL A 184 -5.35 7.07 -1.64
N VAL A 185 -5.91 7.14 -2.85
CA VAL A 185 -7.35 6.94 -3.09
C VAL A 185 -7.81 5.55 -2.68
N ARG A 186 -7.04 4.50 -3.02
CA ARG A 186 -7.30 3.13 -2.54
C ARG A 186 -7.34 3.07 -1.01
N ALA A 187 -6.33 3.63 -0.35
CA ALA A 187 -6.26 3.59 1.11
C ALA A 187 -7.41 4.39 1.77
N ALA A 188 -7.80 5.52 1.17
CA ALA A 188 -8.96 6.29 1.61
C ALA A 188 -10.26 5.49 1.48
N PHE A 189 -10.52 4.87 0.32
CA PHE A 189 -11.71 4.02 0.15
C PHE A 189 -11.73 2.83 1.11
N MET A 190 -10.60 2.14 1.29
CA MET A 190 -10.53 1.04 2.26
C MET A 190 -10.81 1.54 3.70
N ALA A 191 -10.27 2.70 4.10
CA ALA A 191 -10.54 3.28 5.41
C ALA A 191 -12.02 3.66 5.59
N LEU A 192 -12.64 4.30 4.60
CA LEU A 192 -14.06 4.65 4.62
C LEU A 192 -14.96 3.42 4.71
N LEU A 193 -14.64 2.38 3.93
CA LEU A 193 -15.39 1.11 3.97
C LEU A 193 -15.22 0.39 5.31
N VAL A 194 -14.04 0.46 5.96
CA VAL A 194 -13.83 -0.06 7.32
C VAL A 194 -14.71 0.69 8.32
N LEU A 195 -14.75 2.02 8.25
CA LEU A 195 -15.60 2.84 9.13
C LEU A 195 -17.08 2.51 8.92
N ALA A 196 -17.54 2.41 7.68
CA ALA A 196 -18.91 2.04 7.35
C ALA A 196 -19.27 0.63 7.85
N ALA A 197 -18.39 -0.36 7.66
CA ALA A 197 -18.60 -1.72 8.16
C ALA A 197 -18.76 -1.75 9.69
N ARG A 198 -17.96 -0.96 10.41
CA ARG A 198 -18.03 -0.86 11.88
C ARG A 198 -19.34 -0.25 12.37
N GLU A 199 -19.86 0.76 11.68
CA GLU A 199 -21.17 1.36 12.02
C GLU A 199 -22.34 0.42 11.70
N LEU A 200 -22.20 -0.42 10.67
CA LEU A 200 -23.16 -1.47 10.31
C LEU A 200 -23.06 -2.73 11.19
N GLY A 201 -22.19 -2.74 12.21
CA GLY A 201 -21.96 -3.90 13.07
C GLY A 201 -21.32 -5.10 12.35
N ARG A 202 -20.72 -4.89 11.17
CA ARG A 202 -20.09 -5.95 10.38
C ARG A 202 -18.58 -5.99 10.63
N LYS A 203 -18.04 -7.21 10.68
CA LYS A 203 -16.59 -7.40 10.75
C LYS A 203 -15.97 -7.11 9.37
N PRO A 204 -15.08 -6.11 9.23
CA PRO A 204 -14.43 -5.81 7.96
C PRO A 204 -13.50 -6.96 7.55
N ASP A 205 -13.56 -7.32 6.27
CA ASP A 205 -12.67 -8.30 5.65
C ASP A 205 -11.77 -7.58 4.63
N SER A 206 -10.46 -7.56 4.88
CA SER A 206 -9.49 -6.79 4.09
C SER A 206 -9.48 -7.17 2.61
N ALA A 207 -9.83 -8.42 2.29
CA ALA A 207 -9.86 -8.93 0.93
C ALA A 207 -11.08 -8.37 0.17
N ASN A 208 -12.26 -8.40 0.79
CA ASN A 208 -13.48 -7.76 0.27
C ASN A 208 -13.30 -6.24 0.13
N LEU A 209 -12.64 -5.60 1.10
CA LEU A 209 -12.37 -4.17 1.06
C LEU A 209 -11.45 -3.79 -0.11
N LEU A 210 -10.41 -4.59 -0.37
CA LEU A 210 -9.49 -4.37 -1.49
C LEU A 210 -10.23 -4.49 -2.84
N ILE A 211 -11.05 -5.53 -3.01
CA ILE A 211 -11.84 -5.69 -4.24
C ILE A 211 -12.83 -4.55 -4.38
N ALA A 212 -13.61 -4.23 -3.33
CA ALA A 212 -14.58 -3.14 -3.36
C ALA A 212 -13.93 -1.80 -3.70
N ALA A 213 -12.77 -1.49 -3.11
CA ALA A 213 -12.01 -0.28 -3.43
C ALA A 213 -11.58 -0.26 -4.91
N ALA A 214 -11.11 -1.39 -5.46
CA ALA A 214 -10.78 -1.49 -6.88
C ALA A 214 -12.00 -1.22 -7.77
N CYS A 215 -13.15 -1.80 -7.44
CA CYS A 215 -14.38 -1.62 -8.21
C CYS A 215 -14.87 -0.18 -8.20
N ILE A 216 -14.85 0.45 -7.03
CA ILE A 216 -15.22 1.87 -6.90
C ILE A 216 -14.27 2.74 -7.73
N MET A 217 -12.95 2.51 -7.61
CA MET A 217 -11.97 3.27 -8.38
C MET A 217 -12.13 3.09 -9.89
N LEU A 218 -12.37 1.87 -10.37
CA LEU A 218 -12.58 1.58 -11.79
C LEU A 218 -13.95 2.03 -12.32
N ALA A 219 -14.98 2.09 -11.46
CA ALA A 219 -16.26 2.68 -11.81
C ALA A 219 -16.15 4.20 -12.02
N LEU A 220 -15.32 4.86 -11.20
CA LEU A 220 -15.10 6.30 -11.27
C LEU A 220 -14.13 6.67 -12.40
N ASP A 221 -13.04 5.91 -12.54
CA ASP A 221 -12.03 6.12 -13.56
C ASP A 221 -11.53 4.77 -14.11
N PRO A 222 -12.11 4.30 -15.22
CA PRO A 222 -11.64 3.12 -15.91
C PRO A 222 -10.18 3.17 -16.38
N ALA A 223 -9.65 4.36 -16.67
CA ALA A 223 -8.29 4.51 -17.17
C ALA A 223 -7.27 4.13 -16.10
N ALA A 224 -7.65 4.18 -14.82
CA ALA A 224 -6.83 3.72 -13.69
C ALA A 224 -6.36 2.27 -13.86
N LEU A 225 -7.09 1.43 -14.59
CA LEU A 225 -6.69 0.05 -14.86
C LEU A 225 -5.34 -0.06 -15.58
N THR A 226 -5.02 0.91 -16.44
CA THR A 226 -3.75 0.95 -17.19
C THR A 226 -2.63 1.68 -16.45
N SER A 227 -2.92 2.26 -15.29
CA SER A 227 -1.97 2.99 -14.48
C SER A 227 -1.00 2.05 -13.77
N VAL A 228 0.30 2.32 -13.93
CA VAL A 228 1.37 1.61 -13.21
C VAL A 228 1.20 1.76 -11.69
N SER A 229 0.86 2.96 -11.22
CA SER A 229 0.65 3.24 -9.80
C SER A 229 -0.54 2.47 -9.23
N PHE A 230 -1.60 2.28 -10.02
CA PHE A 230 -2.72 1.42 -9.65
C PHE A 230 -2.30 -0.04 -9.56
N ALA A 231 -1.66 -0.58 -10.61
CA ALA A 231 -1.20 -1.97 -10.65
C ALA A 231 -0.26 -2.30 -9.47
N LEU A 232 0.76 -1.48 -9.23
CA LEU A 232 1.70 -1.65 -8.11
C LEU A 232 0.99 -1.54 -6.75
N SER A 233 0.07 -0.59 -6.62
CA SER A 233 -0.72 -0.36 -5.40
C SER A 233 -1.55 -1.60 -5.01
N PHE A 234 -2.35 -2.12 -5.95
CA PHE A 234 -3.23 -3.25 -5.68
C PHE A 234 -2.45 -4.58 -5.57
N THR A 235 -1.45 -4.81 -6.41
CA THR A 235 -0.59 -6.01 -6.31
C THR A 235 0.22 -6.02 -5.02
N ALA A 236 0.79 -4.89 -4.59
CA ALA A 236 1.44 -4.80 -3.28
C ALA A 236 0.46 -5.15 -2.15
N THR A 237 -0.71 -4.50 -2.12
CA THR A 237 -1.69 -4.71 -1.03
C THR A 237 -2.21 -6.13 -0.97
N GLY A 238 -2.47 -6.73 -2.14
CA GLY A 238 -2.83 -8.14 -2.23
C GLY A 238 -1.68 -9.05 -1.77
N GLY A 239 -0.44 -8.73 -2.15
CA GLY A 239 0.77 -9.37 -1.64
C GLY A 239 0.83 -9.35 -0.11
N LEU A 240 0.68 -8.19 0.52
CA LEU A 240 0.63 -8.08 1.98
C LEU A 240 -0.48 -8.96 2.58
N LEU A 241 -1.66 -8.99 1.95
CA LEU A 241 -2.79 -9.75 2.49
C LEU A 241 -2.59 -11.27 2.41
N TRP A 242 -2.01 -11.76 1.31
CA TRP A 242 -1.95 -13.19 1.02
C TRP A 242 -0.57 -13.83 1.26
N LEU A 243 0.52 -13.08 1.08
CA LEU A 243 1.90 -13.56 1.23
C LEU A 243 2.53 -13.22 2.58
N THR A 244 2.16 -12.12 3.26
CA THR A 244 2.73 -11.81 4.59
C THR A 244 2.54 -12.98 5.57
N PRO A 245 1.34 -13.58 5.74
CA PRO A 245 1.16 -14.65 6.72
C PRO A 245 2.09 -15.88 6.52
N PRO A 246 2.17 -16.50 5.32
CA PRO A 246 3.07 -17.63 5.12
C PRO A 246 4.55 -17.23 5.17
N ILE A 247 4.91 -16.03 4.73
CA ILE A 247 6.29 -15.53 4.84
C ILE A 247 6.68 -15.35 6.31
N ALA A 248 5.83 -14.69 7.10
CA ALA A 248 6.06 -14.48 8.53
C ALA A 248 6.24 -15.82 9.27
N ALA A 249 5.36 -16.79 9.02
CA ALA A 249 5.47 -18.13 9.60
C ALA A 249 6.80 -18.82 9.21
N ARG A 250 7.25 -18.66 7.96
CA ARG A 250 8.53 -19.23 7.53
C ARG A 250 9.72 -18.52 8.17
N LEU A 251 9.69 -17.20 8.29
CA LEU A 251 10.74 -16.43 8.97
C LEU A 251 10.86 -16.84 10.45
N GLU A 252 9.75 -17.20 11.10
CA GLU A 252 9.75 -17.69 12.49
C GLU A 252 10.47 -19.03 12.68
N THR A 253 10.54 -19.87 11.64
CA THR A 253 11.30 -21.13 11.68
C THR A 253 12.82 -20.93 11.59
N MET A 254 13.28 -19.76 11.13
CA MET A 254 14.70 -19.46 10.98
C MET A 254 15.31 -19.01 12.32
N HIS A 255 16.29 -19.74 12.83
CA HIS A 255 16.86 -19.53 14.17
C HIS A 255 17.38 -18.10 14.41
N PHE A 256 18.04 -17.50 13.42
CA PHE A 256 18.60 -16.14 13.51
C PHE A 256 17.51 -15.06 13.50
N ILE A 257 16.40 -15.28 12.79
CA ILE A 257 15.30 -14.31 12.68
C ILE A 257 14.34 -14.43 13.86
N ARG A 258 14.14 -15.65 14.40
CA ARG A 258 13.21 -15.92 15.49
C ARG A 258 13.46 -15.04 16.74
N ARG A 259 14.71 -14.69 17.00
CA ARG A 259 15.12 -13.84 18.13
C ARG A 259 14.93 -12.34 17.88
N ALA A 260 14.64 -11.93 16.65
CA ALA A 260 14.41 -10.53 16.33
C ALA A 260 13.05 -10.04 16.89
N PRO A 261 12.97 -8.76 17.31
CA PRO A 261 11.72 -8.11 17.69
C PRO A 261 10.58 -8.36 16.70
N GLU A 262 9.35 -8.54 17.19
CA GLU A 262 8.16 -8.79 16.34
C GLU A 262 7.98 -7.71 15.27
N PHE A 263 8.31 -6.46 15.60
CA PHE A 263 8.27 -5.35 14.64
C PHE A 263 9.18 -5.59 13.43
N LEU A 264 10.45 -5.97 13.65
CA LEU A 264 11.41 -6.21 12.57
C LEU A 264 11.00 -7.42 11.72
N ARG A 265 10.52 -8.49 12.36
CA ARG A 265 10.01 -9.68 11.66
C ARG A 265 8.80 -9.35 10.79
N GLY A 266 7.86 -8.58 11.34
CA GLY A 266 6.66 -8.12 10.62
C GLY A 266 7.01 -7.25 9.43
N THR A 267 7.87 -6.25 9.60
CA THR A 267 8.32 -5.37 8.51
C THR A 267 9.08 -6.12 7.43
N ALA A 268 9.93 -7.10 7.80
CA ALA A 268 10.61 -7.95 6.84
C ALA A 268 9.62 -8.79 6.02
N ALA A 269 8.63 -9.40 6.69
CA ALA A 269 7.60 -10.19 6.02
C ALA A 269 6.76 -9.33 5.06
N ASP A 270 6.33 -8.14 5.50
CA ASP A 270 5.57 -7.19 4.70
C ASP A 270 6.37 -6.71 3.48
N GLY A 271 7.65 -6.35 3.67
CA GLY A 271 8.54 -5.92 2.59
C GLY A 271 8.76 -7.01 1.55
N LEU A 272 9.02 -8.24 1.99
CA LEU A 272 9.18 -9.41 1.09
C LEU A 272 7.87 -9.73 0.37
N ALA A 273 6.74 -9.72 1.07
CA ALA A 273 5.42 -9.96 0.48
C ALA A 273 5.10 -8.94 -0.62
N ALA A 274 5.30 -7.66 -0.34
CA ALA A 274 5.10 -6.58 -1.30
C ALA A 274 6.05 -6.72 -2.50
N GLN A 275 7.33 -7.00 -2.25
CA GLN A 275 8.33 -7.13 -3.31
C GLN A 275 8.03 -8.30 -4.23
N LEU A 276 7.74 -9.49 -3.68
CA LEU A 276 7.42 -10.67 -4.49
C LEU A 276 6.15 -10.47 -5.32
N ALA A 277 5.13 -9.82 -4.77
CA ALA A 277 3.88 -9.56 -5.48
C ALA A 277 3.99 -8.48 -6.57
N THR A 278 4.83 -7.47 -6.36
CA THR A 278 5.04 -6.38 -7.31
C THR A 278 6.13 -6.67 -8.33
N LEU A 279 6.95 -7.70 -8.12
CA LEU A 279 8.14 -8.00 -8.93
C LEU A 279 7.86 -8.03 -10.44
N PRO A 280 6.84 -8.74 -10.95
CA PRO A 280 6.61 -8.78 -12.39
C PRO A 280 6.17 -7.43 -12.96
N VAL A 281 5.34 -6.68 -12.24
CA VAL A 281 4.91 -5.33 -12.64
C VAL A 281 6.10 -4.37 -12.63
N ALA A 282 6.94 -4.43 -11.60
CA ALA A 282 8.13 -3.59 -11.45
C ALA A 282 9.16 -3.88 -12.54
N LEU A 283 9.46 -5.15 -12.82
CA LEU A 283 10.37 -5.54 -13.89
C LEU A 283 9.79 -5.21 -15.27
N GLY A 284 8.52 -5.53 -15.53
CA GLY A 284 7.87 -5.21 -16.80
C GLY A 284 7.77 -3.72 -17.10
N THR A 285 7.69 -2.87 -16.06
CA THR A 285 7.59 -1.41 -16.23
C THR A 285 8.93 -0.69 -16.19
N PHE A 286 9.80 -1.06 -15.25
CA PHE A 286 11.04 -0.31 -14.98
C PHE A 286 12.31 -1.04 -15.40
N GLY A 287 12.24 -2.36 -15.68
CA GLY A 287 13.37 -3.19 -16.06
C GLY A 287 14.44 -3.36 -14.98
N THR A 288 14.09 -3.04 -13.72
CA THR A 288 15.06 -2.93 -12.63
C THR A 288 14.57 -3.62 -11.37
N PHE A 289 15.47 -4.30 -10.67
CA PHE A 289 15.22 -4.96 -9.39
C PHE A 289 16.25 -4.52 -8.35
N SER A 290 15.81 -4.34 -7.12
CA SER A 290 16.68 -4.01 -6.00
C SER A 290 16.72 -5.17 -5.00
N ALA A 291 17.85 -5.86 -4.94
CA ALA A 291 18.07 -6.97 -4.01
C ALA A 291 18.17 -6.48 -2.56
N VAL A 292 18.63 -5.25 -2.35
CA VAL A 292 18.76 -4.63 -1.02
C VAL A 292 17.44 -4.07 -0.48
N SER A 293 16.37 -4.06 -1.28
CA SER A 293 15.09 -3.46 -0.91
C SER A 293 14.50 -3.97 0.41
N PRO A 294 14.49 -5.29 0.74
CA PRO A 294 13.98 -5.74 2.04
C PRO A 294 14.73 -5.10 3.22
N LEU A 295 16.06 -5.03 3.13
CA LEU A 295 16.89 -4.41 4.16
C LEU A 295 16.66 -2.91 4.24
N ALA A 296 16.66 -2.23 3.09
CA ALA A 296 16.41 -0.79 3.01
C ALA A 296 15.03 -0.41 3.59
N ASN A 297 14.00 -1.24 3.38
CA ASN A 297 12.66 -1.02 3.93
C ASN A 297 12.60 -1.23 5.44
N ILE A 298 13.29 -2.24 5.98
CA ILE A 298 13.40 -2.44 7.43
C ILE A 298 14.08 -1.24 8.09
N LEU A 299 15.16 -0.74 7.48
CA LEU A 299 15.88 0.43 7.97
C LEU A 299 15.04 1.71 7.84
N ALA A 300 14.23 1.84 6.79
CA ALA A 300 13.37 3.00 6.58
C ALA A 300 12.11 3.00 7.47
N ALA A 301 11.60 1.83 7.87
CA ALA A 301 10.32 1.69 8.55
C ALA A 301 10.15 2.52 9.83
N PRO A 302 11.15 2.68 10.72
CA PRO A 302 11.04 3.53 11.91
C PRO A 302 10.85 5.01 11.56
N PHE A 303 11.39 5.45 10.42
CA PHE A 303 11.33 6.85 9.98
C PHE A 303 9.97 7.19 9.36
N VAL A 304 9.30 6.23 8.71
CA VAL A 304 8.04 6.50 7.99
C VAL A 304 6.97 7.13 8.90
N PRO A 305 6.61 6.60 10.09
CA PRO A 305 5.64 7.24 10.96
C PRO A 305 6.09 8.61 11.48
N LEU A 306 7.37 8.73 11.85
CA LEU A 306 7.94 9.98 12.36
C LEU A 306 7.87 11.08 11.29
N LEU A 307 8.29 10.77 10.06
CA LEU A 307 8.32 11.71 8.94
C LEU A 307 6.92 12.01 8.41
N THR A 308 5.99 11.05 8.44
CA THR A 308 4.59 11.28 8.06
C THR A 308 3.87 12.19 9.06
N ILE A 309 3.98 11.91 10.36
CA ILE A 309 3.33 12.73 11.39
C ILE A 309 4.00 14.10 11.48
N GLY A 310 5.34 14.11 11.54
CA GLY A 310 6.13 15.34 11.59
C GLY A 310 5.95 16.20 10.35
N GLY A 311 5.95 15.59 9.16
CA GLY A 311 5.70 16.28 7.90
C GLY A 311 4.29 16.86 7.83
N GLY A 312 3.28 16.14 8.32
CA GLY A 312 1.92 16.67 8.51
C GLY A 312 1.88 17.87 9.46
N ALA A 313 2.56 17.78 10.61
CA ALA A 313 2.67 18.88 11.57
C ALA A 313 3.39 20.09 10.97
N LEU A 314 4.45 19.86 10.18
CA LEU A 314 5.20 20.90 9.49
C LEU A 314 4.32 21.61 8.44
N LEU A 315 3.54 20.87 7.66
CA LEU A 315 2.60 21.43 6.68
C LEU A 315 1.52 22.29 7.33
N ALA A 316 1.05 21.90 8.52
CA ALA A 316 0.10 22.68 9.30
C ALA A 316 0.72 23.93 9.94
N ALA A 317 1.92 23.80 10.52
CA ALA A 317 2.58 24.87 11.26
C ALA A 317 3.24 25.93 10.35
N ALA A 318 3.87 25.53 9.25
CA ALA A 318 4.73 26.42 8.46
C ALA A 318 3.98 27.59 7.82
N GLY A 319 2.68 27.44 7.54
CA GLY A 319 1.84 28.51 6.99
C GLY A 319 1.32 29.51 8.04
N ILE A 320 1.26 29.12 9.31
CA ILE A 320 0.62 29.91 10.38
C ILE A 320 1.70 30.53 11.29
N LEU A 321 2.71 29.75 11.67
CA LEU A 321 3.78 30.12 12.57
C LEU A 321 5.13 29.80 11.90
N PRO A 322 5.70 30.73 11.11
CA PRO A 322 6.90 30.48 10.31
C PRO A 322 8.10 29.99 11.13
N ASP A 323 8.32 30.55 12.32
CA ASP A 323 9.45 30.18 13.20
C ASP A 323 9.28 28.77 13.78
N LEU A 324 8.05 28.42 14.18
CA LEU A 324 7.73 27.06 14.61
C LEU A 324 7.88 26.07 13.44
N GLY A 325 7.43 26.45 12.25
CA GLY A 325 7.64 25.67 11.03
C GLY A 325 9.13 25.42 10.78
N ARG A 326 9.98 26.44 10.91
CA ARG A 326 11.43 26.30 10.75
C ARG A 326 12.04 25.38 11.82
N ALA A 327 11.64 25.53 13.08
CA ALA A 327 12.10 24.66 14.17
C ALA A 327 11.74 23.19 13.92
N VAL A 328 10.49 22.91 13.54
CA VAL A 328 10.02 21.57 13.18
C VAL A 328 10.75 21.03 11.95
N GLY A 329 10.96 21.86 10.93
CA GLY A 329 11.70 21.51 9.72
C GLY A 329 13.14 21.10 10.00
N LEU A 330 13.85 21.87 10.84
CA LEU A 330 15.21 21.54 11.29
C LEU A 330 15.24 20.26 12.13
N ALA A 331 14.27 20.08 13.02
CA ALA A 331 14.17 18.86 13.83
C ALA A 331 13.95 17.62 12.95
N LEU A 332 13.12 17.71 11.91
CA LEU A 332 12.86 16.62 10.96
C LEU A 332 14.00 16.41 9.95
N ALA A 333 14.83 17.41 9.69
CA ALA A 333 16.01 17.24 8.85
C ALA A 333 17.00 16.20 9.43
N VAL A 334 17.07 16.06 10.75
CA VAL A 334 17.95 15.09 11.43
C VAL A 334 17.57 13.63 11.07
N PRO A 335 16.35 13.14 11.34
CA PRO A 335 15.95 11.79 10.95
C PRO A 335 15.96 11.59 9.43
N VAL A 336 15.67 12.63 8.63
CA VAL A 336 15.79 12.54 7.16
C VAL A 336 17.24 12.28 6.75
N ARG A 337 18.20 13.07 7.24
CA ARG A 337 19.63 12.87 6.93
C ARG A 337 20.09 11.48 7.32
N PHE A 338 19.68 11.01 8.49
CA PHE A 338 20.04 9.68 8.95
C PHE A 338 19.46 8.59 8.04
N LEU A 339 18.19 8.71 7.62
CA LEU A 339 17.61 7.84 6.59
C LEU A 339 18.41 7.88 5.28
N LEU A 340 18.82 9.07 4.81
CA LEU A 340 19.60 9.21 3.58
C LEU A 340 20.98 8.54 3.66
N VAL A 341 21.62 8.56 4.83
CA VAL A 341 22.88 7.85 5.09
C VAL A 341 22.66 6.33 5.07
N LEU A 342 21.62 5.83 5.74
CA LEU A 342 21.28 4.41 5.71
C LEU A 342 21.00 3.92 4.27
N LEU A 343 20.26 4.69 3.49
CA LEU A 343 20.02 4.38 2.08
C LEU A 343 21.29 4.49 1.23
N ALA A 344 22.21 5.40 1.54
CA ALA A 344 23.52 5.47 0.89
C ALA A 344 24.32 4.18 1.10
N TRP A 345 24.31 3.69 2.35
CA TRP A 345 24.98 2.46 2.72
C TRP A 345 24.37 1.25 1.99
N CYS A 346 23.04 1.18 1.90
CA CYS A 346 22.36 0.15 1.11
C CYS A 346 22.69 0.22 -0.39
N ASP A 347 22.74 1.42 -0.97
CA ASP A 347 23.07 1.63 -2.40
C ASP A 347 24.53 1.22 -2.73
N ALA A 348 25.43 1.28 -1.74
CA ALA A 348 26.82 0.88 -1.89
C ALA A 348 27.05 -0.64 -1.86
N VAL A 349 26.04 -1.45 -1.50
CA VAL A 349 26.19 -2.91 -1.46
C VAL A 349 26.36 -3.47 -2.87
N PRO A 350 27.42 -4.26 -3.15
CA PRO A 350 27.60 -4.88 -4.46
C PRO A 350 26.40 -5.73 -4.86
N GLY A 351 25.86 -5.51 -6.05
CA GLY A 351 24.65 -6.21 -6.53
C GLY A 351 23.33 -5.72 -5.92
N ALA A 352 23.33 -4.60 -5.16
CA ALA A 352 22.11 -3.98 -4.62
C ALA A 352 21.07 -3.69 -5.70
N PHE A 353 21.54 -3.27 -6.88
CA PHE A 353 20.71 -2.91 -8.02
C PHE A 353 21.06 -3.76 -9.23
N LEU A 354 20.06 -4.47 -9.75
CA LEU A 354 20.17 -5.33 -10.92
C LEU A 354 19.29 -4.78 -12.02
N ALA A 355 19.91 -4.39 -13.14
CA ALA A 355 19.22 -4.03 -14.37
C ALA A 355 19.06 -5.31 -15.22
N GLY A 356 17.90 -5.96 -15.12
CA GLY A 356 17.63 -7.26 -15.76
C GLY A 356 16.81 -7.17 -17.05
N GLY A 357 16.40 -5.96 -17.45
CA GLY A 357 15.47 -5.78 -18.57
C GLY A 357 14.02 -6.12 -18.18
N ALA A 358 13.10 -5.94 -19.14
CA ALA A 358 11.69 -6.21 -18.91
C ALA A 358 11.43 -7.72 -18.78
N MET A 359 10.69 -8.12 -17.76
CA MET A 359 10.30 -9.52 -17.56
C MET A 359 9.34 -9.95 -18.69
N PRO A 360 9.63 -11.02 -19.45
CA PRO A 360 8.73 -11.51 -20.48
C PRO A 360 7.37 -11.93 -19.89
N LEU A 361 6.29 -11.68 -20.62
CA LEU A 361 4.92 -11.97 -20.17
C LEU A 361 4.73 -13.44 -19.70
N PRO A 362 5.23 -14.47 -20.39
CA PRO A 362 5.09 -15.86 -19.91
C PRO A 362 5.76 -16.10 -18.57
N LEU A 363 6.93 -15.49 -18.35
CA LEU A 363 7.66 -15.59 -17.08
C LEU A 363 6.89 -14.87 -15.97
N ALA A 364 6.32 -13.72 -16.27
CA ALA A 364 5.52 -12.94 -15.34
C ALA A 364 4.24 -13.69 -14.92
N VAL A 365 3.54 -14.33 -15.87
CA VAL A 365 2.36 -15.16 -15.59
C VAL A 365 2.73 -16.37 -14.75
N SER A 366 3.78 -17.11 -15.13
CA SER A 366 4.25 -18.28 -14.38
C SER A 366 4.70 -17.93 -12.96
N TRP A 367 5.28 -16.74 -12.74
CA TRP A 367 5.60 -16.24 -11.41
C TRP A 367 4.37 -16.07 -10.52
N TYR A 368 3.32 -15.44 -11.02
CA TYR A 368 2.08 -15.28 -10.25
C TYR A 368 1.36 -16.61 -10.00
N VAL A 369 1.39 -17.54 -10.97
CA VAL A 369 0.89 -18.91 -10.78
C VAL A 369 1.68 -19.62 -9.68
N PHE A 370 3.01 -19.48 -9.67
CA PHE A 370 3.86 -20.01 -8.61
C PHE A 370 3.50 -19.44 -7.23
N LEU A 371 3.33 -18.12 -7.12
CA LEU A 371 2.87 -17.48 -5.88
C LEU A 371 1.50 -18.01 -5.44
N ALA A 372 0.59 -18.25 -6.38
CA ALA A 372 -0.72 -18.84 -6.10
C ALA A 372 -0.59 -20.20 -5.41
N ILE A 373 0.22 -21.08 -6.01
CA ILE A 373 0.44 -22.44 -5.51
C ILE A 373 1.05 -22.40 -4.11
N LEU A 374 2.03 -21.52 -3.88
CA LEU A 374 2.64 -21.33 -2.56
C LEU A 374 1.62 -20.89 -1.51
N ILE A 375 0.75 -19.92 -1.82
CA ILE A 375 -0.29 -19.43 -0.91
C ILE A 375 -1.27 -20.56 -0.53
N VAL A 376 -1.66 -21.39 -1.50
CA VAL A 376 -2.56 -22.53 -1.25
C VAL A 376 -1.87 -23.56 -0.36
N ARG A 377 -0.66 -24.01 -0.73
CA ARG A 377 0.08 -25.04 0.02
C ARG A 377 0.43 -24.63 1.44
N ALA A 378 0.88 -23.40 1.65
CA ALA A 378 1.27 -22.92 2.98
C ALA A 378 0.09 -22.89 3.97
N ARG A 379 -1.15 -22.79 3.49
CA ARG A 379 -2.34 -22.83 4.33
C ARG A 379 -2.86 -24.23 4.60
N ASP A 380 -2.80 -25.13 3.62
CA ASP A 380 -3.18 -26.52 3.87
C ASP A 380 -2.30 -27.13 4.99
N LEU A 381 -0.99 -26.81 5.00
CA LEU A 381 -0.09 -27.20 6.08
C LEU A 381 -0.43 -26.57 7.45
N SER A 382 -0.93 -25.33 7.47
CA SER A 382 -1.35 -24.66 8.71
C SER A 382 -2.69 -25.17 9.25
N ASP A 383 -3.61 -25.52 8.36
CA ASP A 383 -4.94 -26.03 8.73
C ASP A 383 -4.82 -27.49 9.22
N ASP A 384 -4.00 -28.31 8.57
CA ASP A 384 -3.67 -29.68 9.01
C ASP A 384 -2.92 -29.69 10.35
N GLY A 385 -2.00 -28.74 10.58
CA GLY A 385 -1.30 -28.59 11.85
C GLY A 385 -2.24 -28.24 13.01
N LYS A 386 -3.21 -27.35 12.77
CA LYS A 386 -4.24 -27.00 13.78
C LYS A 386 -5.20 -28.17 14.03
N ALA A 387 -5.62 -28.89 13.00
CA ALA A 387 -6.47 -30.06 13.14
C ALA A 387 -5.80 -31.16 13.97
N ARG A 388 -4.51 -31.43 13.73
CA ARG A 388 -3.74 -32.39 14.54
C ARG A 388 -3.56 -31.95 15.99
N MET A 389 -3.36 -30.65 16.23
CA MET A 389 -3.21 -30.11 17.59
C MET A 389 -4.52 -30.18 18.38
N LEU A 390 -5.67 -29.90 17.75
CA LEU A 390 -6.99 -30.01 18.37
C LEU A 390 -7.37 -31.47 18.68
N LEU A 391 -6.96 -32.42 17.84
CA LEU A 391 -7.13 -33.84 18.09
C LEU A 391 -6.25 -34.31 19.26
N ALA A 392 -5.03 -33.79 19.39
CA ALA A 392 -4.11 -34.12 20.49
C ALA A 392 -4.56 -33.56 21.85
N THR A 393 -5.22 -32.40 21.88
CA THR A 393 -5.74 -31.80 23.13
C THR A 393 -7.08 -32.39 23.59
N ASN A 394 -7.80 -33.09 22.72
CA ASN A 394 -9.05 -33.79 23.07
C ASN A 394 -8.82 -35.27 23.46
N SER A 395 -7.59 -35.78 23.31
CA SER A 395 -7.19 -37.14 23.67
C SER A 395 -6.47 -37.24 25.03
N SER A 396 -6.45 -36.15 25.81
CA SER A 396 -5.92 -36.02 27.16
C SER A 396 -7.03 -35.53 28.08
#